data_AF-A0AAE8B2V8-F1
#
_entry.id   AF-A0AAE8B2V8-F1
#
_cell.length_a   1.000
_cell.length_b   1.000
_cell.length_c   1.000
_cell.angle_alpha   90.00
_cell.angle_beta   90.00
_cell.angle_gamma   90.00
#
_symmetry.space_group_name_H-M   'P 1'
#
loop_
_entity.id
_entity.type
_entity.pdbx_description
1 polymer ?
#
loop_
_entity_poly.entity_id
_entity_poly.type
_entity_poly.pdbx_seq_one_letter_code
_entity_poly.pdbx_strand_id
1 'polypeptide(L)'
;MYQALYRKYRSQTFGQLVGQQVVARTLRQAVEQEKISHAYLFSGPRGTGKTSVAKIFAKAMNCPNQVNGEPCNDCYICESITNGSLEDVIEIDAASNNGVDEIRDIRDKSTYAPSLAKHKVYIIDEVHMLSTGAFNALLKTLEEPTENVVFILATTELHKIPATILSRVQRFEFKSIKLPDIVQHLENILATEGIAYEADAVQIIARRAEGGMRDALSILDQALSLTAGSELTTAIAEEITGSISLAALDQYVAAILAHDATAALDQLAIIFDNGKNMARFVTDLLQYLRDLLIVQTGGENTHASDLFAANLEADQARLFALIDQATTSLADIKNSLQPRIYTEMMTIKLAESTGQVSNSATLEVPSNVLAQLEDLKKEVAQLKQQLAQSGSSLPASKPAVTRPTKSSKGYRADRNKVNAILQEAVENPELARTNLIRLQNAWGEIIESLAGADKALLIGSQPVAANENHAILAFESAFNAEQTMKRDNLNTMFGNILSNAAGFSPEILAVSMEEWTQIRAEFSVKARGQKAEVVEEEESVIPEEFHFLSDKITLQDD
;
A
#
# COMPACT_ATOMS: atom_id res chain seq x y z
N MET A 1 -34.30 18.16 7.88
CA MET A 1 -33.44 17.27 7.07
C MET A 1 -32.60 16.47 8.05
N TYR A 2 -32.65 15.14 8.00
CA TYR A 2 -31.82 14.30 8.87
C TYR A 2 -30.34 14.53 8.55
N GLN A 3 -29.51 14.77 9.55
CA GLN A 3 -28.06 14.91 9.40
C GLN A 3 -27.39 13.72 10.07
N ALA A 4 -26.65 12.93 9.30
CA ALA A 4 -25.91 11.78 9.81
C ALA A 4 -24.99 12.16 10.98
N LEU A 5 -24.89 11.29 11.99
CA LEU A 5 -24.15 11.55 13.23
C LEU A 5 -22.69 11.96 12.99
N TYR A 6 -22.00 11.31 12.05
CA TYR A 6 -20.59 11.64 11.75
C TYR A 6 -20.40 13.06 11.20
N ARG A 7 -21.45 13.69 10.66
CA ARG A 7 -21.44 15.10 10.25
C ARG A 7 -21.82 16.01 11.41
N LYS A 8 -22.86 15.66 12.18
CA LYS A 8 -23.35 16.42 13.33
C LYS A 8 -22.29 16.56 14.43
N TYR A 9 -21.59 15.46 14.73
CA TYR A 9 -20.56 15.37 15.78
C TYR A 9 -19.13 15.52 15.24
N ARG A 10 -18.96 16.12 14.07
CA ARG A 10 -17.61 16.40 13.56
C ARG A 10 -16.95 17.46 14.45
N SER A 11 -15.78 17.13 15.03
CA SER A 11 -15.02 18.03 15.90
C SER A 11 -14.81 19.40 15.26
N GLN A 12 -15.05 20.46 16.02
CA GLN A 12 -14.93 21.86 15.59
C GLN A 12 -13.73 22.58 16.21
N THR A 13 -13.16 22.04 17.30
CA THR A 13 -11.98 22.59 18.01
C THR A 13 -10.94 21.50 18.24
N PHE A 14 -9.69 21.88 18.55
CA PHE A 14 -8.64 20.90 18.85
C PHE A 14 -8.95 20.12 20.14
N GLY A 15 -9.57 20.76 21.12
CA GLY A 15 -10.01 20.12 22.37
C GLY A 15 -11.06 19.01 22.20
N GLN A 16 -11.82 19.01 21.11
CA GLN A 16 -12.83 17.98 20.81
C GLN A 16 -12.27 16.75 20.08
N LEU A 17 -10.96 16.71 19.80
CA LEU A 17 -10.35 15.60 19.08
C LEU A 17 -10.13 14.41 19.99
N VAL A 18 -10.70 13.27 19.61
CA VAL A 18 -10.58 12.01 20.35
C VAL A 18 -9.28 11.30 19.95
N GLY A 19 -8.45 10.93 20.94
CA GLY A 19 -7.24 10.14 20.72
C GLY A 19 -6.02 10.86 20.10
N GLN A 20 -6.14 12.11 19.64
CA GLN A 20 -5.08 12.82 18.88
C GLN A 20 -4.42 13.98 19.65
N GLN A 21 -4.21 13.83 20.96
CA GLN A 21 -3.77 14.92 21.84
C GLN A 21 -2.42 15.55 21.45
N VAL A 22 -1.45 14.75 20.99
CA VAL A 22 -0.12 15.26 20.61
C VAL A 22 -0.20 16.13 19.36
N VAL A 23 -0.92 15.68 18.33
CA VAL A 23 -1.13 16.43 17.08
C VAL A 23 -1.91 17.72 17.37
N ALA A 24 -3.01 17.59 18.11
CA ALA A 24 -3.86 18.71 18.52
C ALA A 24 -3.06 19.80 19.25
N ARG A 25 -2.28 19.42 20.26
CA ARG A 25 -1.44 20.35 21.03
C ARG A 25 -0.40 21.05 20.15
N THR A 26 0.26 20.31 19.27
CA THR A 26 1.34 20.84 18.43
C THR A 26 0.81 21.84 17.40
N LEU A 27 -0.29 21.51 16.72
CA LEU A 27 -0.93 22.42 15.76
C LEU A 27 -1.50 23.66 16.45
N ARG A 28 -2.14 23.49 17.62
CA ARG A 28 -2.62 24.62 18.43
C ARG A 28 -1.49 25.57 18.81
N GLN A 29 -0.35 25.04 19.27
CA GLN A 29 0.83 25.85 19.59
C GLN A 29 1.44 26.55 18.37
N ALA A 30 1.40 25.92 17.18
CA ALA A 30 1.87 26.53 15.95
C ALA A 30 1.03 27.77 15.59
N VAL A 31 -0.30 27.71 15.77
CA VAL A 31 -1.20 28.86 15.60
C VAL A 31 -0.94 29.93 16.66
N GLU A 32 -0.85 29.53 17.92
CA GLU A 32 -0.62 30.44 19.05
C GLU A 32 0.69 31.24 18.90
N GLN A 33 1.74 30.60 18.38
CA GLN A 33 3.06 31.23 18.17
C GLN A 33 3.21 31.89 16.79
N GLU A 34 2.17 31.87 15.96
CA GLU A 34 2.22 32.30 14.56
C GLU A 34 3.34 31.65 13.73
N LYS A 35 3.69 30.40 14.07
CA LYS A 35 4.72 29.60 13.37
C LYS A 35 4.07 28.59 12.44
N ILE A 36 3.42 29.10 11.40
CA ILE A 36 2.76 28.28 10.39
C ILE A 36 3.77 27.94 9.28
N SER A 37 3.89 26.65 8.96
CA SER A 37 4.66 26.14 7.83
C SER A 37 3.86 26.28 6.53
N HIS A 38 4.55 26.36 5.40
CA HIS A 38 3.91 26.37 4.08
C HIS A 38 3.24 25.03 3.73
N ALA A 39 3.67 23.92 4.34
CA ALA A 39 3.10 22.60 4.04
C ALA A 39 3.10 21.62 5.21
N TYR A 40 2.00 20.87 5.29
CA TYR A 40 1.70 19.86 6.31
C TYR A 40 1.28 18.55 5.66
N LEU A 41 1.73 17.42 6.21
CA LEU A 41 1.27 16.09 5.80
C LEU A 41 0.67 15.35 7.00
N PHE A 42 -0.61 15.05 6.90
CA PHE A 42 -1.38 14.29 7.87
C PHE A 42 -1.51 12.85 7.39
N SER A 43 -0.84 11.92 8.06
CA SER A 43 -0.83 10.51 7.68
C SER A 43 -1.43 9.64 8.77
N GLY A 44 -2.22 8.65 8.40
CA GLY A 44 -2.73 7.66 9.36
C GLY A 44 -4.00 6.96 8.88
N PRO A 45 -4.51 5.98 9.63
CA PRO A 45 -5.68 5.19 9.24
C PRO A 45 -6.90 6.07 8.92
N ARG A 46 -7.83 5.52 8.14
CA ARG A 46 -9.11 6.18 7.85
C ARG A 46 -9.90 6.42 9.14
N GLY A 47 -10.68 7.50 9.17
CA GLY A 47 -11.58 7.77 10.31
C GLY A 47 -10.90 8.33 11.57
N THR A 48 -9.58 8.52 11.58
CA THR A 48 -8.81 9.08 12.71
C THR A 48 -8.88 10.61 12.86
N GLY A 49 -9.56 11.29 11.93
CA GLY A 49 -9.83 12.73 12.02
C GLY A 49 -8.93 13.64 11.18
N LYS A 50 -8.08 13.12 10.29
CA LYS A 50 -7.15 13.91 9.43
C LYS A 50 -7.80 15.14 8.79
N THR A 51 -8.85 14.94 7.99
CA THR A 51 -9.57 16.02 7.28
C THR A 51 -10.30 16.96 8.24
N SER A 52 -10.77 16.46 9.40
CA SER A 52 -11.38 17.30 10.43
C SER A 52 -10.34 18.21 11.08
N VAL A 53 -9.16 17.68 11.42
CA VAL A 53 -8.04 18.47 11.96
C VAL A 53 -7.54 19.48 10.94
N ALA A 54 -7.48 19.13 9.65
CA ALA A 54 -7.14 20.07 8.59
C ALA A 54 -8.08 21.28 8.58
N LYS A 55 -9.39 21.06 8.68
CA LYS A 55 -10.39 22.14 8.76
C LYS A 55 -10.28 22.94 10.06
N ILE A 56 -10.08 22.28 11.21
CA ILE A 56 -9.88 22.98 12.49
C ILE A 56 -8.65 23.88 12.43
N PHE A 57 -7.55 23.38 11.86
CA PHE A 57 -6.31 24.14 11.70
C PHE A 57 -6.48 25.31 10.74
N ALA A 58 -7.17 25.11 9.61
CA ALA A 58 -7.54 26.18 8.69
C ALA A 58 -8.39 27.27 9.36
N LYS A 59 -9.36 26.88 10.18
CA LYS A 59 -10.15 27.83 11.00
C LYS A 59 -9.26 28.56 11.98
N ALA A 60 -8.41 27.85 12.72
CA ALA A 60 -7.59 28.42 13.78
C ALA A 60 -6.62 29.48 13.27
N MET A 61 -5.93 29.23 12.14
CA MET A 61 -4.96 30.19 11.57
C MET A 61 -5.59 31.39 10.87
N ASN A 62 -6.87 31.30 10.48
CA ASN A 62 -7.60 32.38 9.81
C ASN A 62 -8.63 33.08 10.71
N CYS A 63 -8.84 32.59 11.93
CA CYS A 63 -9.82 33.14 12.85
C CYS A 63 -9.29 34.44 13.50
N PRO A 64 -9.97 35.59 13.33
CA PRO A 64 -9.55 36.86 13.93
C PRO A 64 -9.71 36.87 15.45
N ASN A 65 -10.63 36.04 15.97
CA ASN A 65 -10.96 35.94 17.40
C ASN A 65 -10.38 34.66 18.02
N GLN A 66 -9.28 34.12 17.49
CA GLN A 66 -8.69 32.89 18.02
C GLN A 66 -8.13 33.13 19.44
N VAL A 67 -8.29 32.15 20.32
CA VAL A 67 -7.81 32.23 21.71
C VAL A 67 -6.93 31.00 21.98
N ASN A 68 -5.65 31.24 22.33
CA ASN A 68 -4.66 30.19 22.61
C ASN A 68 -4.56 29.13 21.49
N GLY A 69 -4.68 29.56 20.22
CA GLY A 69 -4.63 28.71 19.03
C GLY A 69 -5.93 27.96 18.72
N GLU A 70 -7.02 28.16 19.48
CA GLU A 70 -8.33 27.57 19.20
C GLU A 70 -9.21 28.52 18.35
N PRO A 71 -9.95 28.00 17.35
CA PRO A 71 -10.90 28.80 16.59
C PRO A 71 -12.14 29.14 17.42
N CYS A 72 -12.68 30.36 17.27
CA CYS A 72 -13.88 30.77 18.01
C CYS A 72 -15.17 30.08 17.54
N ASN A 73 -15.23 29.61 16.29
CA ASN A 73 -16.42 29.03 15.64
C ASN A 73 -17.62 29.95 15.44
N ASP A 74 -17.64 31.16 15.99
CA ASP A 74 -18.76 32.10 15.89
C ASP A 74 -18.54 33.25 14.87
N CYS A 75 -17.31 33.42 14.38
CA CYS A 75 -17.02 34.47 13.39
C CYS A 75 -17.34 34.01 11.96
N TYR A 76 -17.59 34.98 11.07
CA TYR A 76 -17.87 34.74 9.66
C TYR A 76 -16.87 33.79 8.98
N ILE A 77 -15.57 33.94 9.25
CA ILE A 77 -14.53 33.07 8.67
C ILE A 77 -14.69 31.62 9.15
N CYS A 78 -14.89 31.40 10.45
CA CYS A 78 -15.05 30.04 10.98
C CYS A 78 -16.32 29.36 10.46
N GLU A 79 -17.44 30.09 10.41
CA GLU A 79 -18.70 29.59 9.86
C GLU A 79 -18.55 29.27 8.36
N SER A 80 -17.93 30.18 7.60
CA SER A 80 -17.74 30.01 6.16
C SER A 80 -16.86 28.81 5.82
N ILE A 81 -15.79 28.56 6.59
CA ILE A 81 -14.95 27.36 6.46
C ILE A 81 -15.73 26.09 6.84
N THR A 82 -16.52 26.14 7.91
CA THR A 82 -17.32 24.99 8.36
C THR A 82 -18.34 24.59 7.30
N ASN A 83 -18.94 25.56 6.63
CA ASN A 83 -19.91 25.36 5.55
C ASN A 83 -19.25 25.11 4.18
N GLY A 84 -17.92 25.23 4.06
CA GLY A 84 -17.19 25.04 2.80
C GLY A 84 -17.43 26.15 1.77
N SER A 85 -17.82 27.35 2.22
CA SER A 85 -18.16 28.51 1.37
C SER A 85 -17.03 29.54 1.25
N LEU A 86 -15.96 29.41 2.05
CA LEU A 86 -14.85 30.35 2.01
C LEU A 86 -13.91 30.03 0.84
N GLU A 87 -13.79 30.95 -0.12
CA GLU A 87 -12.95 30.77 -1.32
C GLU A 87 -11.45 30.60 -1.02
N ASP A 88 -11.00 31.14 0.11
CA ASP A 88 -9.60 31.01 0.56
C ASP A 88 -9.29 29.66 1.20
N VAL A 89 -10.27 28.77 1.40
CA VAL A 89 -10.05 27.41 1.91
C VAL A 89 -10.63 26.41 0.92
N ILE A 90 -9.75 25.82 0.12
CA ILE A 90 -10.11 24.89 -0.95
C ILE A 90 -9.86 23.46 -0.47
N GLU A 91 -10.92 22.64 -0.42
CA GLU A 91 -10.84 21.21 -0.15
C GLU A 91 -10.93 20.43 -1.47
N ILE A 92 -9.91 19.63 -1.77
CA ILE A 92 -9.81 18.81 -2.98
C ILE A 92 -9.70 17.35 -2.56
N ASP A 93 -10.56 16.51 -3.11
CA ASP A 93 -10.40 15.06 -3.04
C ASP A 93 -9.52 14.60 -4.21
N ALA A 94 -8.33 14.10 -3.91
CA ALA A 94 -7.39 13.62 -4.93
C ALA A 94 -7.89 12.35 -5.63
N ALA A 95 -8.84 11.61 -5.05
CA ALA A 95 -9.43 10.45 -5.71
C ALA A 95 -10.27 10.84 -6.93
N SER A 96 -10.92 12.02 -6.91
CA SER A 96 -11.70 12.55 -8.03
C SER A 96 -10.95 13.56 -8.90
N ASN A 97 -9.83 14.10 -8.40
CA ASN A 97 -9.02 15.13 -9.08
C ASN A 97 -7.55 14.68 -9.14
N ASN A 98 -7.29 13.50 -9.73
CA ASN A 98 -5.95 12.89 -9.76
C ASN A 98 -5.08 13.33 -10.94
N GLY A 99 -5.65 14.06 -11.90
CA GLY A 99 -4.98 14.49 -13.11
C GLY A 99 -3.95 15.60 -12.89
N VAL A 100 -3.05 15.73 -13.87
CA VAL A 100 -1.96 16.71 -13.82
C VAL A 100 -2.48 18.13 -14.01
N ASP A 101 -3.50 18.30 -14.86
CA ASP A 101 -4.01 19.61 -15.23
C ASP A 101 -4.79 20.26 -14.09
N GLU A 102 -5.55 19.50 -13.30
CA GLU A 102 -6.23 20.00 -12.11
C GLU A 102 -5.23 20.54 -11.07
N ILE A 103 -4.12 19.82 -10.84
CA ILE A 103 -3.07 20.27 -9.93
C ILE A 103 -2.30 21.47 -10.48
N ARG A 104 -2.12 21.57 -11.81
CA ARG A 104 -1.53 22.76 -12.44
C ARG A 104 -2.42 23.99 -12.25
N ASP A 105 -3.73 23.84 -12.44
CA ASP A 105 -4.69 24.91 -12.18
C ASP A 105 -4.64 25.38 -10.72
N ILE A 106 -4.51 24.43 -9.78
CA ILE A 106 -4.36 24.73 -8.35
C ILE A 106 -3.07 25.49 -8.09
N ARG A 107 -1.94 25.02 -8.64
CA ARG A 107 -0.65 25.72 -8.55
C ARG A 107 -0.76 27.14 -9.08
N ASP A 108 -1.33 27.32 -10.27
CA ASP A 108 -1.41 28.62 -10.90
C ASP A 108 -2.31 29.56 -10.09
N LYS A 109 -3.43 29.04 -9.54
CA LYS A 109 -4.30 29.78 -8.61
C LYS A 109 -3.68 30.06 -7.23
N SER A 110 -2.67 29.29 -6.83
CA SER A 110 -1.97 29.46 -5.55
C SER A 110 -0.97 30.62 -5.56
N THR A 111 -0.69 31.20 -6.72
CA THR A 111 0.14 32.41 -6.84
C THR A 111 -0.59 33.69 -6.42
N TYR A 112 -1.93 33.66 -6.35
CA TYR A 112 -2.74 34.81 -5.95
C TYR A 112 -2.88 34.88 -4.42
N ALA A 113 -2.81 36.10 -3.91
CA ALA A 113 -3.02 36.41 -2.50
C ALA A 113 -4.43 35.99 -2.02
N PRO A 114 -4.60 35.72 -0.71
CA PRO A 114 -5.91 35.47 -0.11
C PRO A 114 -6.85 36.68 -0.31
N SER A 115 -8.15 36.41 -0.47
CA SER A 115 -9.16 37.46 -0.71
C SER A 115 -9.67 38.08 0.58
N LEU A 116 -9.96 37.25 1.59
CA LEU A 116 -10.58 37.65 2.85
C LEU A 116 -9.81 37.11 4.07
N ALA A 117 -9.25 35.91 3.98
CA ALA A 117 -8.53 35.25 5.06
C ALA A 117 -7.07 35.72 5.18
N LYS A 118 -6.41 35.45 6.31
CA LYS A 118 -4.96 35.71 6.48
C LYS A 118 -4.12 34.76 5.63
N HIS A 119 -4.54 33.50 5.51
CA HIS A 119 -3.88 32.46 4.73
C HIS A 119 -4.86 31.81 3.75
N LYS A 120 -4.37 31.51 2.55
CA LYS A 120 -5.07 30.68 1.56
C LYS A 120 -4.64 29.23 1.75
N VAL A 121 -5.61 28.34 1.91
CA VAL A 121 -5.39 26.97 2.40
C VAL A 121 -5.87 25.97 1.38
N TYR A 122 -4.99 25.07 0.99
CA TYR A 122 -5.32 23.94 0.12
C TYR A 122 -5.29 22.65 0.94
N ILE A 123 -6.47 22.07 1.17
CA ILE A 123 -6.61 20.76 1.82
C ILE A 123 -6.76 19.72 0.73
N ILE A 124 -5.75 18.85 0.55
CA ILE A 124 -5.77 17.78 -0.45
C ILE A 124 -5.94 16.46 0.29
N ASP A 125 -7.15 15.89 0.25
CA ASP A 125 -7.45 14.60 0.87
C ASP A 125 -7.09 13.43 -0.05
N GLU A 126 -6.75 12.30 0.57
CA GLU A 126 -6.23 11.09 -0.09
C GLU A 126 -5.14 11.37 -1.14
N VAL A 127 -4.18 12.25 -0.82
CA VAL A 127 -3.15 12.74 -1.77
C VAL A 127 -2.34 11.62 -2.43
N HIS A 128 -2.28 10.42 -1.85
CA HIS A 128 -1.66 9.25 -2.46
C HIS A 128 -2.34 8.77 -3.76
N MET A 129 -3.55 9.24 -4.04
CA MET A 129 -4.29 8.97 -5.27
C MET A 129 -3.88 9.85 -6.45
N LEU A 130 -3.04 10.88 -6.22
CA LEU A 130 -2.53 11.73 -7.30
C LEU A 130 -1.62 10.94 -8.26
N SER A 131 -1.73 11.26 -9.55
CA SER A 131 -0.79 10.75 -10.54
C SER A 131 0.64 11.25 -10.30
N THR A 132 1.63 10.55 -10.85
CA THR A 132 3.05 10.95 -10.75
C THR A 132 3.30 12.33 -11.35
N GLY A 133 2.66 12.65 -12.47
CA GLY A 133 2.71 13.98 -13.08
C GLY A 133 2.11 15.07 -12.19
N ALA A 134 1.02 14.77 -11.48
CA ALA A 134 0.37 15.68 -10.54
C ALA A 134 1.27 15.97 -9.33
N PHE A 135 1.94 14.96 -8.77
CA PHE A 135 2.96 15.17 -7.74
C PHE A 135 4.09 16.10 -8.19
N ASN A 136 4.58 15.94 -9.42
CA ASN A 136 5.62 16.81 -9.97
C ASN A 136 5.15 18.25 -10.18
N ALA A 137 3.88 18.45 -10.54
CA ALA A 137 3.30 19.78 -10.64
C ALA A 137 3.24 20.48 -9.26
N LEU A 138 2.93 19.73 -8.19
CA LEU A 138 2.89 20.22 -6.82
C LEU A 138 4.29 20.53 -6.25
N LEU A 139 5.33 19.79 -6.67
CA LEU A 139 6.70 19.98 -6.18
C LEU A 139 7.20 21.42 -6.36
N LYS A 140 6.91 22.05 -7.51
CA LYS A 140 7.33 23.44 -7.76
C LYS A 140 6.77 24.39 -6.70
N THR A 141 5.50 24.24 -6.33
CA THR A 141 4.85 25.07 -5.32
C THR A 141 5.35 24.79 -3.91
N LEU A 142 5.74 23.55 -3.62
CA LEU A 142 6.32 23.18 -2.32
C LEU A 142 7.78 23.59 -2.19
N GLU A 143 8.51 23.71 -3.31
CA GLU A 143 9.90 24.19 -3.36
C GLU A 143 9.99 25.71 -3.24
N GLU A 144 9.07 26.41 -3.90
CA GLU A 144 8.99 27.87 -3.92
C GLU A 144 7.63 28.31 -3.34
N PRO A 145 7.44 28.20 -2.01
CA PRO A 145 6.15 28.48 -1.39
C PRO A 145 5.80 29.95 -1.50
N THR A 146 4.56 30.21 -1.94
CA THR A 146 4.01 31.56 -1.99
C THR A 146 3.67 32.05 -0.58
N GLU A 147 3.90 33.35 -0.34
CA GLU A 147 3.63 33.95 0.96
C GLU A 147 2.12 33.85 1.28
N ASN A 148 1.79 33.46 2.52
CA ASN A 148 0.42 33.24 3.00
C ASN A 148 -0.35 32.07 2.35
N VAL A 149 0.32 31.15 1.66
CA VAL A 149 -0.30 29.91 1.17
C VAL A 149 0.13 28.71 2.00
N VAL A 150 -0.84 27.88 2.39
CA VAL A 150 -0.62 26.70 3.22
C VAL A 150 -1.24 25.47 2.57
N PHE A 151 -0.41 24.45 2.33
CA PHE A 151 -0.86 23.14 1.87
C PHE A 151 -1.04 22.17 3.06
N ILE A 152 -2.19 21.52 3.13
CA ILE A 152 -2.47 20.44 4.08
C ILE A 152 -2.80 19.20 3.27
N LEU A 153 -1.84 18.28 3.21
CA LEU A 153 -1.96 17.01 2.51
C LEU A 153 -2.44 15.96 3.50
N ALA A 154 -3.48 15.19 3.18
CA ALA A 154 -3.94 14.07 4.01
C ALA A 154 -3.83 12.76 3.24
N THR A 155 -3.34 11.69 3.89
CA THR A 155 -3.22 10.36 3.28
C THR A 155 -3.47 9.24 4.28
N THR A 156 -4.06 8.15 3.80
CA THR A 156 -4.11 6.86 4.49
C THR A 156 -2.87 5.99 4.22
N GLU A 157 -2.16 6.23 3.11
CA GLU A 157 -1.04 5.42 2.64
C GLU A 157 0.24 6.25 2.52
N LEU A 158 0.99 6.38 3.64
CA LEU A 158 2.21 7.20 3.67
C LEU A 158 3.31 6.70 2.71
N HIS A 159 3.40 5.38 2.51
CA HIS A 159 4.44 4.76 1.70
C HIS A 159 4.30 5.03 0.20
N LYS A 160 3.10 5.44 -0.27
CA LYS A 160 2.85 5.87 -1.66
C LYS A 160 3.30 7.31 -1.93
N ILE A 161 3.64 8.07 -0.90
CA ILE A 161 4.04 9.47 -1.05
C ILE A 161 5.52 9.55 -1.44
N PRO A 162 5.89 10.25 -2.52
CA PRO A 162 7.28 10.41 -2.93
C PRO A 162 8.15 11.04 -1.84
N ALA A 163 9.38 10.54 -1.68
CA ALA A 163 10.34 11.07 -0.72
C ALA A 163 10.65 12.56 -0.92
N THR A 164 10.52 13.05 -2.16
CA THR A 164 10.69 14.46 -2.55
C THR A 164 9.63 15.39 -1.94
N ILE A 165 8.39 14.89 -1.74
CA ILE A 165 7.34 15.63 -1.03
C ILE A 165 7.62 15.54 0.48
N LEU A 166 7.93 14.33 0.95
CA LEU A 166 8.16 14.05 2.36
C LEU A 166 9.28 14.91 2.98
N SER A 167 10.26 15.35 2.21
CA SER A 167 11.34 16.23 2.69
C SER A 167 10.94 17.70 2.85
N ARG A 168 9.80 18.13 2.30
CA ARG A 168 9.34 19.53 2.25
C ARG A 168 8.12 19.82 3.10
N VAL A 169 7.54 18.79 3.72
CA VAL A 169 6.31 18.90 4.53
C VAL A 169 6.58 18.62 5.99
N GLN A 170 5.86 19.31 6.88
CA GLN A 170 5.84 18.95 8.30
C GLN A 170 4.88 17.76 8.51
N ARG A 171 5.40 16.64 9.02
CA ARG A 171 4.65 15.40 9.12
C ARG A 171 3.95 15.26 10.47
N PHE A 172 2.69 14.85 10.43
CA PHE A 172 1.87 14.54 11.61
C PHE A 172 1.24 13.16 11.42
N GLU A 173 1.57 12.26 12.33
CA GLU A 173 1.05 10.89 12.32
C GLU A 173 -0.15 10.76 13.25
N PHE A 174 -1.27 10.37 12.66
CA PHE A 174 -2.53 10.10 13.33
C PHE A 174 -2.61 8.62 13.68
N LYS A 175 -2.80 8.33 14.96
CA LYS A 175 -2.86 6.95 15.46
C LYS A 175 -4.30 6.45 15.44
N SER A 176 -4.48 5.13 15.37
CA SER A 176 -5.80 4.53 15.64
C SER A 176 -6.30 4.94 17.01
N ILE A 177 -7.57 5.32 17.09
CA ILE A 177 -8.19 5.74 18.35
C ILE A 177 -8.35 4.50 19.23
N LYS A 178 -7.99 4.61 20.51
CA LYS A 178 -8.08 3.47 21.42
C LYS A 178 -9.54 3.11 21.67
N LEU A 179 -9.80 1.82 21.87
CA LEU A 179 -11.16 1.31 22.11
C LEU A 179 -11.90 2.06 23.24
N PRO A 180 -11.30 2.30 24.43
CA PRO A 180 -11.98 3.02 25.51
C PRO A 180 -12.36 4.45 25.12
N ASP A 181 -11.52 5.14 24.33
CA ASP A 181 -11.79 6.51 23.89
C ASP A 181 -12.97 6.55 22.89
N ILE A 182 -13.12 5.53 22.05
CA ILE A 182 -14.27 5.40 21.14
C ILE A 182 -15.54 5.14 21.95
N VAL A 183 -15.52 4.16 22.86
CA VAL A 183 -16.67 3.81 23.70
C VAL A 183 -17.16 5.04 24.46
N GLN A 184 -16.27 5.72 25.18
CA GLN A 184 -16.63 6.91 25.95
C GLN A 184 -17.25 8.01 25.08
N HIS A 185 -16.75 8.19 23.85
CA HIS A 185 -17.29 9.18 22.93
C HIS A 185 -18.69 8.81 22.42
N LEU A 186 -18.92 7.54 22.08
CA LEU A 186 -20.24 7.05 21.66
C LEU A 186 -21.27 7.16 22.80
N GLU A 187 -20.89 6.82 24.03
CA GLU A 187 -21.74 6.97 25.22
C GLU A 187 -22.15 8.43 25.44
N ASN A 188 -21.19 9.36 25.33
CA ASN A 188 -21.48 10.79 25.46
C ASN A 188 -22.48 11.28 24.40
N ILE A 189 -22.37 10.77 23.16
CA ILE A 189 -23.29 11.10 22.07
C ILE A 189 -24.67 10.53 22.35
N LEU A 190 -24.77 9.26 22.73
CA LEU A 190 -26.03 8.59 23.08
C LEU A 190 -26.75 9.31 24.23
N ALA A 191 -25.99 9.70 25.26
CA ALA A 191 -26.51 10.50 26.37
C ALA A 191 -27.02 11.88 25.92
N THR A 192 -26.32 12.53 24.99
CA THR A 192 -26.71 13.84 24.44
C THR A 192 -27.98 13.74 23.58
N GLU A 193 -28.14 12.66 22.83
CA GLU A 193 -29.35 12.39 22.03
C GLU A 193 -30.52 11.84 22.89
N GLY A 194 -30.28 11.50 24.15
CA GLY A 194 -31.30 10.93 25.04
C GLY A 194 -31.71 9.50 24.67
N ILE A 195 -30.79 8.71 24.14
CA ILE A 195 -31.03 7.35 23.66
C ILE A 195 -30.54 6.35 24.72
N ALA A 196 -31.41 5.43 25.13
CA ALA A 196 -31.02 4.35 26.05
C ALA A 196 -30.07 3.37 25.34
N TYR A 197 -29.14 2.75 26.05
CA TYR A 197 -28.20 1.82 25.42
C TYR A 197 -27.70 0.75 26.39
N GLU A 198 -27.41 -0.43 25.83
CA GLU A 198 -26.65 -1.48 26.48
C GLU A 198 -25.14 -1.26 26.28
N ALA A 199 -24.34 -1.41 27.33
CA ALA A 199 -22.90 -1.19 27.27
C ALA A 199 -22.20 -2.10 26.24
N ASP A 200 -22.65 -3.36 26.15
CA ASP A 200 -22.10 -4.35 25.21
C ASP A 200 -22.36 -3.96 23.76
N ALA A 201 -23.52 -3.36 23.46
CA ALA A 201 -23.85 -2.84 22.14
C ALA A 201 -22.84 -1.77 21.68
N VAL A 202 -22.50 -0.82 22.56
CA VAL A 202 -21.50 0.22 22.29
C VAL A 202 -20.11 -0.39 22.10
N GLN A 203 -19.73 -1.39 22.91
CA GLN A 203 -18.46 -2.09 22.75
C GLN A 203 -18.35 -2.83 21.41
N ILE A 204 -19.43 -3.45 20.94
CA ILE A 204 -19.46 -4.13 19.63
C ILE A 204 -19.22 -3.13 18.50
N ILE A 205 -19.92 -1.98 18.53
CA ILE A 205 -19.75 -0.91 17.54
C ILE A 205 -18.32 -0.35 17.57
N ALA A 206 -17.80 -0.07 18.77
CA ALA A 206 -16.46 0.48 18.94
C ALA A 206 -15.36 -0.49 18.46
N ARG A 207 -15.51 -1.79 18.73
CA ARG A 207 -14.61 -2.83 18.20
C ARG A 207 -14.69 -2.92 16.68
N ARG A 208 -15.90 -2.87 16.11
CA ARG A 208 -16.12 -2.94 14.65
C ARG A 208 -15.48 -1.78 13.90
N ALA A 209 -15.31 -0.64 14.56
CA ALA A 209 -14.75 0.57 13.98
C ALA A 209 -13.22 0.54 13.79
N GLU A 210 -12.51 -0.44 14.38
CA GLU A 210 -11.06 -0.66 14.19
C GLU A 210 -10.19 0.61 14.38
N GLY A 211 -10.59 1.50 15.29
CA GLY A 211 -9.88 2.74 15.59
C GLY A 211 -10.30 3.97 14.78
N GLY A 212 -11.30 3.86 13.91
CA GLY A 212 -11.87 4.95 13.11
C GLY A 212 -13.15 5.52 13.69
N MET A 213 -13.15 6.78 14.14
CA MET A 213 -14.34 7.42 14.71
C MET A 213 -15.48 7.61 13.70
N ARG A 214 -15.12 7.93 12.44
CA ARG A 214 -16.11 8.08 11.36
C ARG A 214 -16.89 6.78 11.16
N ASP A 215 -16.21 5.65 11.21
CA ASP A 215 -16.82 4.34 11.01
C ASP A 215 -17.67 3.95 12.22
N ALA A 216 -17.19 4.20 13.45
CA ALA A 216 -17.97 4.03 14.68
C ALA A 216 -19.31 4.80 14.64
N LEU A 217 -19.26 6.09 14.29
CA LEU A 217 -20.45 6.93 14.18
C LEU A 217 -21.36 6.51 13.04
N SER A 218 -20.82 6.01 11.93
CA SER A 218 -21.62 5.53 10.79
C SER A 218 -22.36 4.24 11.13
N ILE A 219 -21.72 3.33 11.87
CA ILE A 219 -22.35 2.10 12.36
C ILE A 219 -23.42 2.45 13.41
N LEU A 220 -23.13 3.38 14.33
CA LEU A 220 -24.10 3.85 15.30
C LEU A 220 -25.33 4.46 14.63
N ASP A 221 -25.14 5.31 13.61
CA ASP A 221 -26.22 5.93 12.83
C ASP A 221 -27.14 4.86 12.20
N GLN A 222 -26.54 3.79 11.67
CA GLN A 222 -27.28 2.64 11.15
C GLN A 222 -28.04 1.90 12.26
N ALA A 223 -27.42 1.71 13.43
CA ALA A 223 -28.06 1.06 14.58
C ALA A 223 -29.28 1.80 15.08
N LEU A 224 -29.18 3.11 15.19
CA LEU A 224 -30.31 3.94 15.58
C LEU A 224 -31.41 3.95 14.53
N SER A 225 -31.08 3.83 13.24
CA SER A 225 -32.08 3.77 12.16
C SER A 225 -32.96 2.52 12.19
N LEU A 226 -32.45 1.40 12.73
CA LEU A 226 -33.16 0.12 12.87
C LEU A 226 -33.93 0.02 14.18
N THR A 227 -33.67 0.93 15.12
CA THR A 227 -34.28 0.91 16.44
C THR A 227 -35.68 1.53 16.41
N ALA A 228 -36.70 0.72 16.63
CA ALA A 228 -38.09 1.20 16.71
C ALA A 228 -38.43 1.89 18.06
N GLY A 229 -37.60 1.73 19.10
CA GLY A 229 -37.92 2.07 20.49
C GLY A 229 -36.94 3.01 21.22
N SER A 230 -36.10 3.76 20.51
CA SER A 230 -35.10 4.68 21.12
C SER A 230 -34.10 4.03 22.10
N GLU A 231 -33.82 2.73 21.93
CA GLU A 231 -32.86 1.98 22.74
C GLU A 231 -31.90 1.15 21.86
N LEU A 232 -30.60 1.39 22.01
CA LEU A 232 -29.55 0.62 21.35
C LEU A 232 -29.29 -0.69 22.12
N THR A 233 -29.77 -1.80 21.58
CA THR A 233 -29.56 -3.14 22.16
C THR A 233 -28.39 -3.88 21.51
N THR A 234 -27.85 -4.87 22.22
CA THR A 234 -26.75 -5.72 21.77
C THR A 234 -27.13 -6.49 20.51
N ALA A 235 -28.37 -6.97 20.43
CA ALA A 235 -28.88 -7.68 19.26
C ALA A 235 -28.85 -6.82 17.97
N ILE A 236 -29.25 -5.54 18.06
CA ILE A 236 -29.20 -4.61 16.92
C ILE A 236 -27.75 -4.34 16.51
N ALA A 237 -26.85 -4.14 17.48
CA ALA A 237 -25.44 -3.94 17.19
C ALA A 237 -24.82 -5.18 16.51
N GLU A 238 -25.14 -6.39 16.95
CA GLU A 238 -24.69 -7.63 16.32
C GLU A 238 -25.23 -7.80 14.89
N GLU A 239 -26.52 -7.52 14.68
CA GLU A 239 -27.18 -7.61 13.38
C GLU A 239 -26.48 -6.70 12.34
N ILE A 240 -26.20 -5.46 12.70
CA ILE A 240 -25.63 -4.47 11.76
C ILE A 240 -24.14 -4.69 11.55
N THR A 241 -23.42 -4.99 12.62
CA THR A 241 -21.99 -5.25 12.49
C THR A 241 -21.71 -6.60 11.84
N GLY A 242 -22.73 -7.46 11.71
CA GLY A 242 -22.60 -8.86 11.31
C GLY A 242 -21.72 -9.65 12.28
N SER A 243 -21.56 -9.14 13.50
CA SER A 243 -20.73 -9.77 14.54
C SER A 243 -21.43 -11.01 15.05
N ILE A 244 -20.65 -12.03 15.39
CA ILE A 244 -21.20 -13.26 15.94
C ILE A 244 -21.37 -13.09 17.44
N SER A 245 -22.53 -13.49 17.95
CA SER A 245 -22.80 -13.45 19.38
C SER A 245 -21.76 -14.31 20.10
N LEU A 246 -21.19 -13.80 21.18
CA LEU A 246 -20.17 -14.52 21.95
C LEU A 246 -20.69 -15.89 22.42
N ALA A 247 -21.99 -15.99 22.73
CA ALA A 247 -22.65 -17.26 23.07
C ALA A 247 -22.62 -18.30 21.94
N ALA A 248 -22.64 -17.89 20.67
CA ALA A 248 -22.53 -18.80 19.53
C ALA A 248 -21.07 -19.25 19.33
N LEU A 249 -20.10 -18.37 19.58
CA LEU A 249 -18.68 -18.74 19.59
C LEU A 249 -18.36 -19.70 20.76
N ASP A 250 -18.94 -19.46 21.93
CA ASP A 250 -18.83 -20.35 23.09
C ASP A 250 -19.28 -21.78 22.75
N GLN A 251 -20.46 -21.93 22.14
CA GLN A 251 -21.03 -23.22 21.74
C GLN A 251 -20.20 -23.89 20.64
N TYR A 252 -19.76 -23.11 19.65
CA TYR A 252 -18.95 -23.62 18.54
C TYR A 252 -17.58 -24.12 19.03
N VAL A 253 -16.89 -23.34 19.88
CA VAL A 253 -15.59 -23.75 20.43
C VAL A 253 -15.74 -24.93 21.39
N ALA A 254 -16.78 -24.96 22.21
CA ALA A 254 -17.07 -26.11 23.07
C ALA A 254 -17.26 -27.40 22.27
N ALA A 255 -17.97 -27.35 21.14
CA ALA A 255 -18.14 -28.50 20.25
C ALA A 255 -16.82 -28.96 19.62
N ILE A 256 -15.95 -28.03 19.21
CA ILE A 256 -14.61 -28.35 18.69
C ILE A 256 -13.74 -29.01 19.76
N LEU A 257 -13.74 -28.48 20.99
CA LEU A 257 -12.96 -29.01 22.09
C LEU A 257 -13.47 -30.39 22.55
N ALA A 258 -14.77 -30.65 22.39
CA ALA A 258 -15.39 -31.95 22.63
C ALA A 258 -15.15 -32.97 21.48
N HIS A 259 -14.45 -32.60 20.41
CA HIS A 259 -14.25 -33.41 19.21
C HIS A 259 -15.57 -33.80 18.49
N ASP A 260 -16.63 -33.01 18.65
CA ASP A 260 -17.91 -33.23 18.00
C ASP A 260 -18.05 -32.37 16.74
N ALA A 261 -17.60 -32.93 15.60
CA ALA A 261 -17.69 -32.25 14.31
C ALA A 261 -19.14 -32.01 13.87
N THR A 262 -20.09 -32.85 14.28
CA THR A 262 -21.50 -32.71 13.88
C THR A 262 -22.12 -31.51 14.59
N ALA A 263 -21.96 -31.45 15.91
CA ALA A 263 -22.43 -30.31 16.69
C ALA A 263 -21.75 -28.99 16.26
N ALA A 264 -20.45 -29.03 15.93
CA ALA A 264 -19.75 -27.85 15.44
C ALA A 264 -20.26 -27.37 14.07
N LEU A 265 -20.61 -28.28 13.16
CA LEU A 265 -21.22 -27.96 11.86
C LEU A 265 -22.65 -27.42 12.02
N ASP A 266 -23.43 -27.97 12.95
CA ASP A 266 -24.78 -27.46 13.24
C ASP A 266 -24.72 -26.02 13.77
N GLN A 267 -23.78 -25.73 14.67
CA GLN A 267 -23.53 -24.37 15.16
C GLN A 267 -23.06 -23.44 14.04
N LEU A 268 -22.19 -23.92 13.16
CA LEU A 268 -21.77 -23.16 11.97
C LEU A 268 -22.94 -22.84 11.05
N ALA A 269 -23.87 -23.77 10.85
CA ALA A 269 -25.07 -23.57 10.04
C ALA A 269 -25.98 -22.49 10.64
N ILE A 270 -26.19 -22.50 11.95
CA ILE A 270 -26.95 -21.45 12.66
C ILE A 270 -26.27 -20.08 12.49
N ILE A 271 -24.96 -20.01 12.61
CA ILE A 271 -24.19 -18.77 12.40
C ILE A 271 -24.38 -18.28 10.95
N PHE A 272 -24.37 -19.18 9.98
CA PHE A 272 -24.53 -18.87 8.56
C PHE A 272 -25.94 -18.41 8.20
N ASP A 273 -26.96 -19.11 8.67
CA ASP A 273 -28.36 -18.83 8.36
C ASP A 273 -28.81 -17.46 8.88
N ASN A 274 -28.10 -16.94 9.90
CA ASN A 274 -28.22 -15.56 10.38
C ASN A 274 -27.50 -14.51 9.49
N GLY A 275 -27.11 -14.89 8.26
CA GLY A 275 -26.54 -13.98 7.25
C GLY A 275 -25.09 -13.54 7.51
N LYS A 276 -24.34 -14.23 8.38
CA LYS A 276 -23.02 -13.78 8.83
C LYS A 276 -21.92 -14.18 7.84
N ASN A 277 -20.91 -13.31 7.70
CA ASN A 277 -19.79 -13.50 6.77
C ASN A 277 -18.78 -14.54 7.31
N MET A 278 -18.43 -15.53 6.48
CA MET A 278 -17.51 -16.62 6.88
C MET A 278 -16.09 -16.17 7.21
N ALA A 279 -15.50 -15.25 6.45
CA ALA A 279 -14.16 -14.76 6.76
C ALA A 279 -14.17 -13.97 8.08
N ARG A 280 -15.28 -13.30 8.39
CA ARG A 280 -15.47 -12.60 9.66
C ARG A 280 -15.62 -13.59 10.82
N PHE A 281 -16.41 -14.64 10.64
CA PHE A 281 -16.50 -15.73 11.62
C PHE A 281 -15.14 -16.26 12.04
N VAL A 282 -14.27 -16.57 11.05
CA VAL A 282 -12.93 -17.07 11.35
C VAL A 282 -12.08 -16.01 12.07
N THR A 283 -12.25 -14.73 11.75
CA THR A 283 -11.56 -13.64 12.46
C THR A 283 -12.03 -13.51 13.91
N ASP A 284 -13.34 -13.58 14.15
CA ASP A 284 -13.92 -13.54 15.49
C ASP A 284 -13.52 -14.79 16.31
N LEU A 285 -13.46 -15.96 15.68
CA LEU A 285 -12.94 -17.20 16.27
C LEU A 285 -11.48 -17.05 16.70
N LEU A 286 -10.62 -16.48 15.84
CA LEU A 286 -9.21 -16.23 16.17
C LEU A 286 -9.06 -15.29 17.37
N GLN A 287 -9.89 -14.24 17.43
CA GLN A 287 -9.90 -13.32 18.57
C GLN A 287 -10.35 -14.03 19.85
N TYR A 288 -11.41 -14.84 19.78
CA TYR A 288 -11.89 -15.63 20.91
C TYR A 288 -10.83 -16.61 21.43
N LEU A 289 -10.14 -17.36 20.55
CA LEU A 289 -9.08 -18.29 20.94
C LEU A 289 -7.87 -17.55 21.56
N ARG A 290 -7.53 -16.37 21.04
CA ARG A 290 -6.51 -15.49 21.64
C ARG A 290 -6.92 -15.04 23.03
N ASP A 291 -8.18 -14.66 23.23
CA ASP A 291 -8.67 -14.17 24.52
C ASP A 291 -8.62 -15.28 25.59
N LEU A 292 -8.90 -16.55 25.22
CA LEU A 292 -8.67 -17.70 26.10
C LEU A 292 -7.19 -17.81 26.53
N LEU A 293 -6.24 -17.71 25.60
CA LEU A 293 -4.81 -17.76 25.91
C LEU A 293 -4.38 -16.59 26.83
N ILE A 294 -4.88 -15.38 26.58
CA ILE A 294 -4.56 -14.21 27.40
C ILE A 294 -5.03 -14.43 28.85
N VAL A 295 -6.26 -14.90 29.05
CA VAL A 295 -6.81 -15.18 30.38
C VAL A 295 -6.02 -16.28 31.07
N GLN A 296 -5.67 -17.37 30.36
CA GLN A 296 -4.83 -18.44 30.92
C GLN A 296 -3.45 -17.94 31.40
N THR A 297 -2.90 -16.90 30.75
CA THR A 297 -1.62 -16.29 31.15
C THR A 297 -1.75 -15.20 32.23
N GLY A 298 -2.95 -14.98 32.77
CA GLY A 298 -3.22 -14.00 33.83
C GLY A 298 -3.58 -12.60 33.35
N GLY A 299 -3.97 -12.45 32.07
CA GLY A 299 -4.51 -11.21 31.54
C GLY A 299 -6.00 -11.00 31.86
N GLU A 300 -6.45 -9.75 31.84
CA GLU A 300 -7.85 -9.38 32.01
C GLU A 300 -8.65 -9.64 30.71
N ASN A 301 -9.88 -10.12 30.83
CA ASN A 301 -10.82 -10.23 29.73
C ASN A 301 -12.21 -9.72 30.13
N THR A 302 -12.89 -9.12 29.18
CA THR A 302 -14.26 -8.58 29.29
C THR A 302 -15.34 -9.64 29.08
N HIS A 303 -15.01 -10.81 28.52
CA HIS A 303 -15.99 -11.88 28.31
C HIS A 303 -15.96 -12.91 29.45
N ALA A 304 -17.11 -13.11 30.11
CA ALA A 304 -17.29 -14.09 31.16
C ALA A 304 -18.63 -14.82 30.96
N SER A 305 -18.56 -16.07 30.52
CA SER A 305 -19.69 -17.00 30.45
C SER A 305 -19.28 -18.35 31.06
N ASP A 306 -20.24 -19.16 31.50
CA ASP A 306 -19.95 -20.50 32.05
C ASP A 306 -19.29 -21.41 31.01
N LEU A 307 -19.70 -21.29 29.73
CA LEU A 307 -19.08 -21.99 28.62
C LEU A 307 -17.68 -21.46 28.31
N PHE A 308 -17.44 -20.15 28.40
CA PHE A 308 -16.11 -19.56 28.26
C PHE A 308 -15.16 -20.08 29.34
N ALA A 309 -15.65 -20.18 30.59
CA ALA A 309 -14.88 -20.76 31.70
C ALA A 309 -14.56 -22.24 31.48
N ALA A 310 -15.49 -23.03 30.94
CA ALA A 310 -15.23 -24.42 30.55
C ALA A 310 -14.21 -24.52 29.39
N ASN A 311 -14.33 -23.64 28.38
CA ASN A 311 -13.40 -23.57 27.26
C ASN A 311 -11.98 -23.12 27.70
N LEU A 312 -11.88 -22.40 28.83
CA LEU A 312 -10.60 -21.98 29.43
C LEU A 312 -9.80 -23.16 29.99
N GLU A 313 -10.42 -24.31 30.24
CA GLU A 313 -9.71 -25.52 30.69
C GLU A 313 -8.94 -26.22 29.55
N ALA A 314 -9.10 -25.76 28.30
CA ALA A 314 -8.40 -26.31 27.15
C ALA A 314 -6.87 -26.17 27.24
N ASP A 315 -6.14 -27.19 26.79
CA ASP A 315 -4.68 -27.15 26.75
C ASP A 315 -4.15 -26.05 25.81
N GLN A 316 -3.10 -25.35 26.23
CA GLN A 316 -2.48 -24.27 25.44
C GLN A 316 -1.97 -24.78 24.09
N ALA A 317 -1.37 -25.97 24.05
CA ALA A 317 -0.88 -26.55 22.79
C ALA A 317 -2.03 -26.79 21.81
N ARG A 318 -3.20 -27.16 22.33
CA ARG A 318 -4.42 -27.34 21.54
C ARG A 318 -4.93 -26.01 20.99
N LEU A 319 -4.99 -24.96 21.82
CA LEU A 319 -5.41 -23.62 21.39
C LEU A 319 -4.50 -23.04 20.30
N PHE A 320 -3.17 -23.19 20.42
CA PHE A 320 -2.23 -22.79 19.37
C PHE A 320 -2.47 -23.55 18.05
N ALA A 321 -2.69 -24.87 18.10
CA ALA A 321 -2.98 -25.66 16.91
C ALA A 321 -4.28 -25.21 16.21
N LEU A 322 -5.33 -24.86 16.98
CA LEU A 322 -6.57 -24.31 16.44
C LEU A 322 -6.35 -22.95 15.77
N ILE A 323 -5.55 -22.07 16.40
CA ILE A 323 -5.21 -20.75 15.85
C ILE A 323 -4.44 -20.88 14.53
N ASP A 324 -3.42 -21.74 14.47
CA ASP A 324 -2.62 -21.93 13.25
C ASP A 324 -3.48 -22.43 12.08
N GLN A 325 -4.36 -23.38 12.37
CA GLN A 325 -5.23 -23.98 11.37
C GLN A 325 -6.33 -23.00 10.89
N ALA A 326 -6.93 -22.23 11.81
CA ALA A 326 -7.88 -21.18 11.47
C ALA A 326 -7.22 -20.04 10.67
N THR A 327 -6.00 -19.65 11.02
CA THR A 327 -5.23 -18.63 10.31
C THR A 327 -4.89 -19.06 8.89
N THR A 328 -4.47 -20.32 8.70
CA THR A 328 -4.20 -20.89 7.38
C THR A 328 -5.46 -20.91 6.53
N SER A 329 -6.58 -21.39 7.11
CA SER A 329 -7.86 -21.51 6.40
C SER A 329 -8.47 -20.15 6.06
N LEU A 330 -8.19 -19.09 6.84
CA LEU A 330 -8.70 -17.73 6.59
C LEU A 330 -8.25 -17.19 5.22
N ALA A 331 -7.01 -17.47 4.81
CA ALA A 331 -6.51 -17.05 3.50
C ALA A 331 -7.28 -17.72 2.36
N ASP A 332 -7.53 -19.02 2.47
CA ASP A 332 -8.29 -19.79 1.49
C ASP A 332 -9.76 -19.33 1.43
N ILE A 333 -10.39 -19.09 2.59
CA ILE A 333 -11.77 -18.60 2.68
C ILE A 333 -11.92 -17.22 2.03
N LYS A 334 -10.95 -16.31 2.24
CA LYS A 334 -10.98 -14.96 1.65
C LYS A 334 -10.83 -14.96 0.13
N ASN A 335 -10.08 -15.91 -0.43
CA ASN A 335 -9.78 -15.97 -1.86
C ASN A 335 -10.70 -16.94 -2.64
N SER A 336 -11.59 -17.66 -1.96
CA SER A 336 -12.46 -18.67 -2.56
C SER A 336 -13.77 -18.10 -3.08
N LEU A 337 -14.29 -18.70 -4.17
CA LEU A 337 -15.64 -18.45 -4.69
C LEU A 337 -16.74 -19.11 -3.84
N GLN A 338 -16.38 -20.06 -2.98
CA GLN A 338 -17.31 -20.77 -2.10
C GLN A 338 -16.81 -20.76 -0.64
N PRO A 339 -16.83 -19.59 0.05
CA PRO A 339 -16.34 -19.46 1.43
C PRO A 339 -16.98 -20.44 2.40
N ARG A 340 -18.25 -20.80 2.18
CA ARG A 340 -19.00 -21.74 3.03
C ARG A 340 -18.35 -23.12 3.10
N ILE A 341 -18.04 -23.73 1.96
CA ILE A 341 -17.44 -25.08 1.91
C ILE A 341 -16.07 -25.10 2.59
N TYR A 342 -15.26 -24.06 2.36
CA TYR A 342 -13.95 -23.95 2.99
C TYR A 342 -14.05 -23.80 4.52
N THR A 343 -15.09 -23.12 5.00
CA THR A 343 -15.34 -22.96 6.43
C THR A 343 -15.84 -24.26 7.06
N GLU A 344 -16.74 -25.00 6.40
CA GLU A 344 -17.19 -26.33 6.83
C GLU A 344 -16.01 -27.32 6.88
N MET A 345 -15.14 -27.31 5.86
CA MET A 345 -13.91 -28.11 5.85
C MET A 345 -12.95 -27.72 6.98
N MET A 346 -12.81 -26.42 7.27
CA MET A 346 -12.02 -25.95 8.40
C MET A 346 -12.61 -26.48 9.72
N THR A 347 -13.93 -26.38 9.92
CA THR A 347 -14.62 -26.86 11.13
C THR A 347 -14.38 -28.35 11.39
N ILE A 348 -14.52 -29.19 10.35
CA ILE A 348 -14.26 -30.63 10.46
C ILE A 348 -12.82 -30.88 10.87
N LYS A 349 -11.85 -30.27 10.17
CA LYS A 349 -10.43 -30.42 10.51
C LYS A 349 -10.13 -29.94 11.93
N LEU A 350 -10.77 -28.85 12.39
CA LEU A 350 -10.54 -28.30 13.74
C LEU A 350 -11.04 -29.28 14.80
N ALA A 351 -12.22 -29.88 14.60
CA ALA A 351 -12.79 -30.88 15.51
C ALA A 351 -11.97 -32.19 15.54
N GLU A 352 -11.40 -32.62 14.41
CA GLU A 352 -10.59 -33.86 14.32
C GLU A 352 -9.16 -33.72 14.83
N SER A 353 -8.58 -32.52 14.73
CA SER A 353 -7.23 -32.25 15.21
C SER A 353 -7.15 -32.60 16.71
N THR A 354 -6.19 -33.40 17.14
CA THR A 354 -6.13 -33.92 18.53
C THR A 354 -4.94 -33.36 19.32
N GLY A 355 -4.44 -32.18 18.93
CA GLY A 355 -3.34 -31.53 19.64
C GLY A 355 -1.98 -32.19 19.42
N GLN A 356 -1.81 -33.00 18.36
CA GLN A 356 -0.47 -33.28 17.86
C GLN A 356 0.07 -32.01 17.21
N VAL A 357 0.77 -31.21 18.01
CA VAL A 357 1.72 -30.22 17.53
C VAL A 357 2.54 -30.93 16.46
N SER A 358 2.42 -30.43 15.23
CA SER A 358 3.42 -30.70 14.21
C SER A 358 4.71 -30.11 14.74
N ASN A 359 5.47 -30.93 15.49
CA ASN A 359 6.90 -30.72 15.60
C ASN A 359 7.39 -30.67 14.16
N SER A 360 7.70 -29.46 13.72
CA SER A 360 8.54 -29.13 12.58
C SER A 360 9.16 -30.36 11.96
N ALA A 361 8.66 -30.76 10.79
CA ALA A 361 9.36 -31.56 9.80
C ALA A 361 10.62 -32.29 10.33
N THR A 362 10.45 -33.35 11.12
CA THR A 362 11.29 -34.53 10.84
C THR A 362 10.78 -35.04 9.51
N LEU A 363 11.33 -34.48 8.44
CA LEU A 363 11.57 -35.26 7.24
C LEU A 363 12.22 -36.54 7.76
N GLU A 364 11.46 -37.62 7.83
CA GLU A 364 12.06 -38.94 7.78
C GLU A 364 12.83 -38.92 6.47
N VAL A 365 14.13 -38.61 6.57
CA VAL A 365 15.05 -38.70 5.45
C VAL A 365 14.88 -40.13 4.97
N PRO A 366 14.32 -40.35 3.76
CA PRO A 366 14.04 -41.70 3.32
C PRO A 366 15.38 -42.45 3.38
N SER A 367 15.35 -43.69 3.88
CA SER A 367 16.57 -44.46 4.19
C SER A 367 17.54 -44.55 3.01
N ASN A 368 17.06 -44.34 1.78
CA ASN A 368 17.85 -44.18 0.57
C ASN A 368 18.78 -42.94 0.57
N VAL A 369 18.38 -41.80 1.13
CA VAL A 369 19.18 -40.56 1.16
C VAL A 369 20.25 -40.64 2.24
N LEU A 370 19.98 -41.29 3.38
CA LEU A 370 21.01 -41.59 4.38
C LEU A 370 22.07 -42.56 3.84
N ALA A 371 21.65 -43.60 3.12
CA ALA A 371 22.56 -44.53 2.44
C ALA A 371 23.41 -43.82 1.37
N GLN A 372 22.79 -42.95 0.55
CA GLN A 372 23.49 -42.14 -0.44
C GLN A 372 24.49 -41.15 0.20
N LEU A 373 24.15 -40.56 1.35
CA LEU A 373 25.06 -39.69 2.09
C LEU A 373 26.26 -40.44 2.68
N GLU A 374 26.09 -41.69 3.09
CA GLU A 374 27.21 -42.53 3.53
C GLU A 374 28.12 -42.95 2.38
N ASP A 375 27.54 -43.32 1.23
CA ASP A 375 28.31 -43.67 0.03
C ASP A 375 29.08 -42.45 -0.51
N LEU A 376 28.45 -41.27 -0.58
CA LEU A 376 29.14 -40.03 -0.95
C LEU A 376 30.25 -39.67 0.05
N LYS A 377 30.05 -39.92 1.36
CA LYS A 377 31.13 -39.70 2.35
C LYS A 377 32.31 -40.64 2.13
N LYS A 378 32.07 -41.89 1.75
CA LYS A 378 33.13 -42.85 1.42
C LYS A 378 33.86 -42.46 0.13
N GLU A 379 33.14 -42.01 -0.90
CA GLU A 379 33.72 -41.51 -2.14
C GLU A 379 34.59 -40.27 -1.91
N VAL A 380 34.11 -39.31 -1.11
CA VAL A 380 34.89 -38.12 -0.74
C VAL A 380 36.12 -38.49 0.08
N ALA A 381 36.05 -39.51 0.94
CA ALA A 381 37.20 -39.99 1.70
C ALA A 381 38.23 -40.65 0.76
N GLN A 382 37.80 -41.49 -0.19
CA GLN A 382 38.68 -42.09 -1.19
C GLN A 382 39.31 -41.05 -2.12
N LEU A 383 38.55 -40.07 -2.59
CA LEU A 383 39.06 -38.97 -3.42
C LEU A 383 40.05 -38.10 -2.66
N LYS A 384 39.81 -37.81 -1.37
CA LYS A 384 40.78 -37.12 -0.50
C LYS A 384 42.06 -37.93 -0.31
N GLN A 385 41.96 -39.26 -0.21
CA GLN A 385 43.12 -40.14 -0.05
C GLN A 385 43.94 -40.25 -1.36
N GLN A 386 43.27 -40.26 -2.52
CA GLN A 386 43.92 -40.20 -3.84
C GLN A 386 44.59 -38.85 -4.10
N LEU A 387 43.96 -37.74 -3.68
CA LEU A 387 44.54 -36.39 -3.72
C LEU A 387 45.75 -36.24 -2.77
N ALA A 388 45.73 -36.91 -1.61
CA ALA A 388 46.86 -36.94 -0.69
C ALA A 388 48.06 -37.76 -1.21
N GLN A 389 47.82 -38.74 -2.09
CA GLN A 389 48.86 -39.59 -2.68
C GLN A 389 49.45 -39.04 -3.98
N SER A 390 48.86 -38.01 -4.59
CA SER A 390 49.27 -37.48 -5.91
C SER A 390 49.78 -36.03 -5.89
N GLY A 391 50.37 -35.55 -4.79
CA GLY A 391 50.73 -34.14 -4.65
C GLY A 391 52.01 -33.84 -3.89
N SER A 392 53.13 -34.50 -4.22
CA SER A 392 54.46 -34.14 -3.73
C SER A 392 55.35 -33.56 -4.84
N SER A 393 55.22 -32.25 -5.09
CA SER A 393 56.33 -31.39 -5.53
C SER A 393 55.89 -29.92 -5.49
N LEU A 394 56.51 -29.14 -4.59
CA LEU A 394 56.41 -27.68 -4.54
C LEU A 394 57.62 -27.06 -5.24
N PRO A 395 57.49 -25.84 -5.77
CA PRO A 395 58.38 -24.78 -5.31
C PRO A 395 57.64 -23.53 -4.82
N ALA A 396 58.33 -22.78 -3.96
CA ALA A 396 57.85 -21.70 -3.11
C ALA A 396 57.76 -20.31 -3.78
N SER A 397 56.83 -19.45 -3.30
CA SER A 397 57.09 -18.13 -2.67
C SER A 397 55.86 -17.19 -2.73
N LYS A 398 55.82 -16.27 -1.74
CA LYS A 398 54.81 -15.27 -1.28
C LYS A 398 54.08 -14.41 -2.37
N PRO A 399 53.12 -13.50 -2.03
CA PRO A 399 52.37 -13.24 -0.79
C PRO A 399 50.82 -13.28 -0.97
N ALA A 400 50.10 -13.02 0.12
CA ALA A 400 48.65 -13.01 0.24
C ALA A 400 47.90 -12.25 -0.87
N VAL A 401 47.01 -12.97 -1.57
CA VAL A 401 45.94 -12.40 -2.40
C VAL A 401 44.61 -12.80 -1.76
N THR A 402 43.83 -11.79 -1.45
CA THR A 402 42.42 -11.81 -1.08
C THR A 402 41.64 -12.85 -1.90
N ARG A 403 40.96 -13.76 -1.19
CA ARG A 403 40.05 -14.75 -1.79
C ARG A 403 38.99 -14.01 -2.64
N PRO A 404 38.79 -14.39 -3.91
CA PRO A 404 37.71 -13.84 -4.71
C PRO A 404 36.39 -14.38 -4.17
N THR A 405 35.48 -13.47 -3.81
CA THR A 405 34.07 -13.77 -3.66
C THR A 405 33.58 -14.36 -4.98
N LYS A 406 32.99 -15.56 -4.92
CA LYS A 406 32.26 -16.16 -6.04
C LYS A 406 31.29 -15.11 -6.58
N SER A 407 31.56 -14.60 -7.78
CA SER A 407 30.59 -13.79 -8.50
C SER A 407 29.36 -14.67 -8.72
N SER A 408 28.22 -14.20 -8.23
CA SER A 408 26.94 -14.64 -8.74
C SER A 408 26.99 -14.50 -10.26
N LYS A 409 26.73 -15.57 -10.99
CA LYS A 409 26.44 -15.48 -12.43
C LYS A 409 25.16 -14.65 -12.54
N GLY A 410 25.30 -13.34 -12.68
CA GLY A 410 24.21 -12.47 -13.11
C GLY A 410 23.87 -12.84 -14.54
N TYR A 411 22.57 -12.93 -14.83
CA TYR A 411 22.08 -12.99 -16.20
C TYR A 411 22.68 -11.85 -17.02
N ARG A 412 23.20 -12.18 -18.20
CA ARG A 412 23.70 -11.21 -19.17
C ARG A 412 23.00 -11.44 -20.49
N ALA A 413 22.38 -10.39 -21.02
CA ALA A 413 21.73 -10.47 -22.32
C ALA A 413 22.76 -10.72 -23.44
N ASP A 414 22.34 -11.37 -24.54
CA ASP A 414 23.20 -11.63 -25.69
C ASP A 414 23.52 -10.32 -26.43
N ARG A 415 24.69 -9.74 -26.11
CA ARG A 415 25.15 -8.44 -26.61
C ARG A 415 25.24 -8.39 -28.13
N ASN A 416 25.45 -9.53 -28.80
CA ASN A 416 25.53 -9.56 -30.26
C ASN A 416 24.16 -9.35 -30.91
N LYS A 417 23.10 -9.96 -30.35
CA LYS A 417 21.72 -9.76 -30.82
C LYS A 417 21.22 -8.34 -30.56
N VAL A 418 21.50 -7.80 -29.38
CA VAL A 418 21.15 -6.42 -29.03
C VAL A 418 21.80 -5.41 -29.99
N ASN A 419 23.09 -5.58 -30.29
CA ASN A 419 23.79 -4.71 -31.23
C ASN A 419 23.30 -4.86 -32.68
N ALA A 420 22.93 -6.06 -33.12
CA ALA A 420 22.34 -6.28 -34.45
C ALA A 420 21.01 -5.54 -34.61
N ILE A 421 20.15 -5.56 -33.58
CA ILE A 421 18.87 -4.84 -33.57
C ILE A 421 19.09 -3.33 -33.57
N LEU A 422 20.08 -2.84 -32.81
CA LEU A 422 20.46 -1.43 -32.82
C LEU A 422 21.00 -0.99 -34.18
N GLN A 423 21.74 -1.86 -34.87
CA GLN A 423 22.27 -1.58 -36.21
C GLN A 423 21.14 -1.53 -37.25
N GLU A 424 20.22 -2.48 -37.24
CA GLU A 424 19.04 -2.49 -38.13
C GLU A 424 18.10 -1.30 -37.85
N ALA A 425 17.97 -0.90 -36.58
CA ALA A 425 17.24 0.31 -36.19
C ALA A 425 17.91 1.61 -36.68
N VAL A 426 19.23 1.61 -36.88
CA VAL A 426 19.98 2.73 -37.50
C VAL A 426 19.84 2.72 -39.02
N GLU A 427 19.72 1.55 -39.64
CA GLU A 427 19.47 1.40 -41.08
C GLU A 427 18.07 1.90 -41.49
N ASN A 428 17.06 1.68 -40.64
CA ASN A 428 15.67 2.14 -40.86
C ASN A 428 15.13 3.01 -39.69
N PRO A 429 15.61 4.26 -39.54
CA PRO A 429 15.33 5.10 -38.36
C PRO A 429 13.86 5.52 -38.22
N GLU A 430 13.17 5.80 -39.33
CA GLU A 430 11.76 6.21 -39.33
C GLU A 430 10.84 5.10 -38.80
N LEU A 431 11.09 3.86 -39.24
CA LEU A 431 10.29 2.70 -38.87
C LEU A 431 10.57 2.29 -37.41
N ALA A 432 11.84 2.28 -37.01
CA ALA A 432 12.23 1.98 -35.63
C ALA A 432 11.64 2.99 -34.63
N ARG A 433 11.68 4.29 -34.95
CA ARG A 433 11.10 5.36 -34.14
C ARG A 433 9.58 5.22 -34.06
N THR A 434 8.92 4.93 -35.18
CA THR A 434 7.46 4.75 -35.22
C THR A 434 7.02 3.55 -34.38
N ASN A 435 7.69 2.41 -34.50
CA ASN A 435 7.40 1.20 -33.74
C ASN A 435 7.65 1.39 -32.24
N LEU A 436 8.73 2.08 -31.87
CA LEU A 436 9.02 2.41 -30.48
C LEU A 436 7.96 3.31 -29.86
N ILE A 437 7.50 4.35 -30.58
CA ILE A 437 6.44 5.26 -30.09
C ILE A 437 5.13 4.49 -29.90
N ARG A 438 4.74 3.63 -30.87
CA ARG A 438 3.55 2.78 -30.74
C ARG A 438 3.65 1.87 -29.52
N LEU A 439 4.81 1.26 -29.31
CA LEU A 439 5.03 0.32 -28.22
C LEU A 439 5.09 1.03 -26.85
N GLN A 440 5.63 2.25 -26.77
CA GLN A 440 5.59 3.10 -25.57
C GLN A 440 4.17 3.54 -25.21
N ASN A 441 3.37 3.95 -26.21
CA ASN A 441 1.99 4.38 -25.99
C ASN A 441 1.08 3.23 -25.56
N ALA A 442 1.26 2.04 -26.14
CA ALA A 442 0.50 0.85 -25.78
C ALA A 442 1.01 0.16 -24.49
N TRP A 443 2.19 0.51 -23.99
CA TRP A 443 2.86 -0.21 -22.89
C TRP A 443 2.02 -0.27 -21.61
N GLY A 444 1.35 0.82 -21.26
CA GLY A 444 0.48 0.90 -20.08
C GLY A 444 -0.69 -0.09 -20.17
N GLU A 445 -1.40 -0.09 -21.30
CA GLU A 445 -2.52 -0.99 -21.56
C GLU A 445 -2.07 -2.46 -21.57
N ILE A 446 -0.88 -2.74 -22.13
CA ILE A 446 -0.31 -4.09 -22.16
C ILE A 446 -0.06 -4.61 -20.73
N ILE A 447 0.56 -3.81 -19.87
CA ILE A 447 0.78 -4.19 -18.46
C ILE A 447 -0.55 -4.40 -17.73
N GLU A 448 -1.58 -3.62 -18.03
CA GLU A 448 -2.89 -3.77 -17.42
C GLU A 448 -3.65 -5.01 -17.90
N SER A 449 -3.46 -5.41 -19.16
CA SER A 449 -4.06 -6.61 -19.74
C SER A 449 -3.49 -7.93 -19.18
N LEU A 450 -2.31 -7.88 -18.57
CA LEU A 450 -1.66 -9.04 -17.95
C LEU A 450 -2.15 -9.26 -16.52
N ALA A 451 -2.30 -10.51 -16.09
CA ALA A 451 -2.76 -10.87 -14.75
C ALA A 451 -1.72 -11.69 -13.98
N GLY A 452 -1.73 -11.57 -12.64
CA GLY A 452 -0.97 -12.42 -11.74
C GLY A 452 0.56 -12.26 -11.85
N ALA A 453 1.27 -13.39 -11.96
CA ALA A 453 2.73 -13.44 -11.90
C ALA A 453 3.42 -12.79 -13.11
N ASP A 454 2.78 -12.74 -14.27
CA ASP A 454 3.36 -12.15 -15.48
C ASP A 454 3.37 -10.62 -15.38
N LYS A 455 2.27 -10.01 -14.91
CA LYS A 455 2.20 -8.57 -14.61
C LYS A 455 3.30 -8.14 -13.63
N ALA A 456 3.52 -8.91 -12.58
CA ALA A 456 4.53 -8.63 -11.56
C ALA A 456 5.97 -8.62 -12.11
N LEU A 457 6.28 -9.43 -13.13
CA LEU A 457 7.61 -9.50 -13.73
C LEU A 457 7.94 -8.27 -14.59
N LEU A 458 6.92 -7.66 -15.20
CA LEU A 458 7.06 -6.58 -16.18
C LEU A 458 6.83 -5.20 -15.59
N ILE A 459 6.26 -5.12 -14.38
CA ILE A 459 6.22 -3.89 -13.60
C ILE A 459 7.67 -3.44 -13.33
N GLY A 460 7.99 -2.20 -13.71
CA GLY A 460 9.36 -1.65 -13.63
C GLY A 460 10.23 -1.96 -14.86
N SER A 461 9.63 -2.43 -15.96
CA SER A 461 10.30 -2.54 -17.26
C SER A 461 9.79 -1.48 -18.25
N GLN A 462 10.67 -1.03 -19.14
CA GLN A 462 10.33 -0.06 -20.17
C GLN A 462 10.92 -0.43 -21.53
N PRO A 463 10.20 -0.15 -22.62
CA PRO A 463 10.70 -0.35 -23.96
C PRO A 463 11.68 0.74 -24.38
N VAL A 464 12.85 0.32 -24.85
CA VAL A 464 13.99 1.22 -25.15
C VAL A 464 14.42 1.20 -26.61
N ALA A 465 14.10 0.14 -27.36
CA ALA A 465 14.33 0.04 -28.81
C ALA A 465 13.32 -0.94 -29.43
N ALA A 466 12.96 -0.74 -30.69
CA ALA A 466 12.15 -1.68 -31.46
C ALA A 466 12.52 -1.63 -32.96
N ASN A 467 12.59 -2.78 -33.62
CA ASN A 467 12.65 -2.90 -35.08
C ASN A 467 11.40 -3.68 -35.57
N GLU A 468 11.40 -4.21 -36.81
CA GLU A 468 10.25 -4.96 -37.34
C GLU A 468 10.00 -6.28 -36.60
N ASN A 469 11.08 -6.93 -36.13
CA ASN A 469 11.03 -8.31 -35.64
C ASN A 469 11.29 -8.45 -34.14
N HIS A 470 11.83 -7.42 -33.48
CA HIS A 470 12.32 -7.46 -32.10
C HIS A 470 12.07 -6.16 -31.34
N ALA A 471 11.85 -6.27 -30.03
CA ALA A 471 11.72 -5.15 -29.11
C ALA A 471 12.64 -5.35 -27.90
N ILE A 472 13.39 -4.33 -27.52
CA ILE A 472 14.28 -4.35 -26.37
C ILE A 472 13.57 -3.72 -25.17
N LEU A 473 13.47 -4.49 -24.09
CA LEU A 473 12.91 -4.07 -22.82
C LEU A 473 14.02 -3.95 -21.77
N ALA A 474 14.13 -2.77 -21.16
CA ALA A 474 15.05 -2.51 -20.06
C ALA A 474 14.35 -2.69 -18.71
N PHE A 475 14.91 -3.52 -17.84
CA PHE A 475 14.40 -3.82 -16.51
C PHE A 475 15.27 -3.18 -15.41
N GLU A 476 14.65 -2.70 -14.34
CA GLU A 476 15.38 -2.23 -13.15
C GLU A 476 16.19 -3.34 -12.47
N SER A 477 15.71 -4.59 -12.52
CA SER A 477 16.37 -5.75 -11.93
C SER A 477 16.80 -6.76 -12.99
N ALA A 478 18.07 -7.17 -12.94
CA ALA A 478 18.62 -8.23 -13.80
C ALA A 478 17.92 -9.58 -13.57
N PHE A 479 17.38 -9.82 -12.38
CA PHE A 479 16.60 -11.03 -12.07
C PHE A 479 15.28 -11.07 -12.85
N ASN A 480 14.58 -9.94 -12.97
CA ASN A 480 13.32 -9.87 -13.70
C ASN A 480 13.55 -10.03 -15.22
N ALA A 481 14.64 -9.49 -15.74
CA ALA A 481 15.05 -9.70 -17.13
C ALA A 481 15.29 -11.21 -17.42
N GLU A 482 15.98 -11.91 -16.50
CA GLU A 482 16.24 -13.35 -16.63
C GLU A 482 14.95 -14.18 -16.59
N GLN A 483 14.04 -13.86 -15.67
CA GLN A 483 12.78 -14.59 -15.51
C GLN A 483 11.84 -14.39 -16.70
N THR A 484 11.81 -13.18 -17.27
CA THR A 484 11.05 -12.87 -18.49
C THR A 484 11.53 -13.74 -19.65
N MET A 485 12.85 -13.91 -19.78
CA MET A 485 13.47 -14.70 -20.84
C MET A 485 13.32 -16.21 -20.72
N LYS A 486 13.06 -16.72 -19.51
CA LYS A 486 12.82 -18.15 -19.28
C LYS A 486 11.38 -18.59 -19.54
N ARG A 487 10.46 -17.65 -19.75
CA ARG A 487 9.02 -17.94 -19.96
C ARG A 487 8.67 -17.83 -21.45
N ASP A 488 8.74 -18.95 -22.16
CA ASP A 488 8.38 -19.02 -23.59
C ASP A 488 6.93 -18.58 -23.85
N ASN A 489 6.00 -18.93 -22.95
CA ASN A 489 4.59 -18.52 -23.05
C ASN A 489 4.41 -16.99 -23.03
N LEU A 490 5.28 -16.27 -22.32
CA LEU A 490 5.18 -14.83 -22.14
C LEU A 490 5.56 -14.11 -23.45
N ASN A 491 6.59 -14.57 -24.16
CA ASN A 491 6.95 -14.04 -25.48
C ASN A 491 5.80 -14.23 -26.50
N THR A 492 5.16 -15.40 -26.51
CA THR A 492 4.02 -15.65 -27.42
C THR A 492 2.79 -14.80 -27.07
N MET A 493 2.47 -14.67 -25.78
CA MET A 493 1.38 -13.79 -25.33
C MET A 493 1.66 -12.33 -25.68
N PHE A 494 2.89 -11.86 -25.47
CA PHE A 494 3.30 -10.50 -25.82
C PHE A 494 3.18 -10.22 -27.31
N GLY A 495 3.68 -11.13 -28.16
CA GLY A 495 3.57 -10.99 -29.61
C GLY A 495 2.11 -10.87 -30.07
N ASN A 496 1.19 -11.63 -29.46
CA ASN A 496 -0.24 -11.56 -29.75
C ASN A 496 -0.88 -10.25 -29.29
N ILE A 497 -0.54 -9.77 -28.09
CA ILE A 497 -1.08 -8.51 -27.55
C ILE A 497 -0.55 -7.32 -28.37
N LEU A 498 0.74 -7.32 -28.73
CA LEU A 498 1.36 -6.27 -29.54
C LEU A 498 0.82 -6.26 -30.98
N SER A 499 0.51 -7.43 -31.55
CA SER A 499 -0.17 -7.52 -32.85
C SER A 499 -1.53 -6.80 -32.82
N ASN A 500 -2.31 -7.00 -31.74
CA ASN A 500 -3.62 -6.38 -31.58
C ASN A 500 -3.54 -4.88 -31.26
N ALA A 501 -2.58 -4.46 -30.43
CA ALA A 501 -2.49 -3.08 -29.93
C ALA A 501 -1.67 -2.14 -30.85
N ALA A 502 -0.59 -2.64 -31.45
CA ALA A 502 0.39 -1.84 -32.18
C ALA A 502 0.51 -2.21 -33.67
N GLY A 503 -0.11 -3.31 -34.11
CA GLY A 503 -0.12 -3.78 -35.50
C GLY A 503 1.18 -4.44 -35.95
N PHE A 504 2.07 -4.82 -35.03
CA PHE A 504 3.29 -5.58 -35.29
C PHE A 504 3.60 -6.53 -34.12
N SER A 505 4.25 -7.66 -34.38
CA SER A 505 4.47 -8.74 -33.39
C SER A 505 5.97 -9.01 -33.17
N PRO A 506 6.67 -8.19 -32.35
CA PRO A 506 8.10 -8.35 -32.15
C PRO A 506 8.43 -9.41 -31.09
N GLU A 507 9.56 -10.09 -31.24
CA GLU A 507 10.17 -10.91 -30.19
C GLU A 507 10.88 -10.02 -29.14
N ILE A 508 10.68 -10.32 -27.87
CA ILE A 508 11.20 -9.48 -26.79
C ILE A 508 12.62 -9.87 -26.42
N LEU A 509 13.46 -8.86 -26.24
CA LEU A 509 14.80 -8.94 -25.66
C LEU A 509 14.88 -8.17 -24.35
N ALA A 510 14.96 -8.90 -23.24
CA ALA A 510 15.08 -8.35 -21.89
C ALA A 510 16.55 -8.08 -21.54
N VAL A 511 16.83 -6.84 -21.11
CA VAL A 511 18.16 -6.37 -20.69
C VAL A 511 18.01 -5.62 -19.38
N SER A 512 19.02 -5.65 -18.50
CA SER A 512 19.00 -4.79 -17.31
C SER A 512 19.31 -3.33 -17.68
N MET A 513 18.85 -2.37 -16.88
CA MET A 513 19.17 -0.94 -17.07
C MET A 513 20.68 -0.65 -17.09
N GLU A 514 21.44 -1.33 -16.24
CA GLU A 514 22.90 -1.21 -16.17
C GLU A 514 23.57 -1.76 -17.44
N GLU A 515 23.10 -2.89 -17.96
CA GLU A 515 23.63 -3.45 -19.22
C GLU A 515 23.22 -2.60 -20.43
N TRP A 516 21.99 -2.09 -20.45
CA TRP A 516 21.50 -1.22 -21.51
C TRP A 516 22.32 0.07 -21.64
N THR A 517 22.62 0.72 -20.51
CA THR A 517 23.43 1.94 -20.49
C THR A 517 24.86 1.69 -20.99
N GLN A 518 25.46 0.54 -20.63
CA GLN A 518 26.78 0.14 -21.14
C GLN A 518 26.76 -0.16 -22.64
N ILE A 519 25.78 -0.95 -23.11
CA ILE A 519 25.67 -1.33 -24.53
C ILE A 519 25.42 -0.09 -25.41
N ARG A 520 24.55 0.82 -24.97
CA ARG A 520 24.27 2.07 -25.69
C ARG A 520 25.52 2.97 -25.76
N ALA A 521 26.27 3.07 -24.67
CA ALA A 521 27.52 3.84 -24.66
C ALA A 521 28.55 3.24 -25.65
N GLU A 522 28.77 1.92 -25.60
CA GLU A 522 29.68 1.22 -26.52
C GLU A 522 29.24 1.33 -27.99
N PHE A 523 27.94 1.22 -28.27
CA PHE A 523 27.39 1.36 -29.61
C PHE A 523 27.55 2.80 -30.15
N SER A 524 27.32 3.82 -29.31
CA SER A 524 27.52 5.22 -29.70
C SER A 524 28.98 5.54 -30.05
N VAL A 525 29.94 4.91 -29.36
CA VAL A 525 31.37 5.06 -29.64
C VAL A 525 31.75 4.35 -30.95
N LYS A 526 31.22 3.15 -31.21
CA LYS A 526 31.41 2.45 -32.49
C LYS A 526 30.79 3.19 -33.68
N ALA A 527 29.58 3.73 -33.52
CA ALA A 527 28.90 4.52 -34.54
C ALA A 527 29.65 5.83 -34.85
N ARG A 528 30.26 6.48 -33.84
CA ARG A 528 31.16 7.64 -34.04
C ARG A 528 32.47 7.27 -34.72
N GLY A 529 33.01 6.08 -34.44
CA GLY A 529 34.21 5.56 -35.13
C GLY A 529 33.98 5.20 -36.60
N GLN A 530 32.74 4.85 -36.99
CA GLN A 530 32.36 4.58 -38.39
C GLN A 530 31.94 5.85 -39.16
N LYS A 531 31.58 6.95 -38.49
CA LYS A 531 31.24 8.25 -39.11
C LYS A 531 32.43 9.17 -39.38
N ALA A 532 33.67 8.67 -39.36
CA ALA A 532 34.87 9.48 -39.62
C ALA A 532 35.18 9.74 -41.12
N GLU A 533 34.27 9.44 -42.05
CA GLU A 533 34.33 9.89 -43.44
C GLU A 533 32.93 10.25 -43.98
N VAL A 534 32.26 11.25 -43.40
CA VAL A 534 31.42 12.19 -44.17
C VAL A 534 31.45 13.53 -43.42
N VAL A 535 32.06 14.54 -44.04
CA VAL A 535 31.88 15.95 -43.66
C VAL A 535 30.53 16.37 -44.24
N GLU A 536 29.56 16.69 -43.38
CA GLU A 536 28.42 17.53 -43.76
C GLU A 536 28.45 18.77 -42.88
N GLU A 537 28.53 19.91 -43.54
CA GLU A 537 28.59 21.26 -42.99
C GLU A 537 27.28 21.59 -42.25
N GLU A 538 27.37 21.99 -40.98
CA GLU A 538 26.25 22.66 -40.31
C GLU A 538 26.16 24.10 -40.85
N GLU A 539 25.14 24.38 -41.67
CA GLU A 539 24.79 25.73 -42.07
C GLU A 539 24.38 26.55 -40.83
N SER A 540 25.14 27.62 -40.55
CA SER A 540 24.84 28.56 -39.48
C SER A 540 23.60 29.39 -39.83
N VAL A 541 22.62 29.43 -38.93
CA VAL A 541 21.34 30.16 -39.06
C VAL A 541 21.51 31.70 -38.98
N ILE A 542 22.75 32.22 -38.97
CA ILE A 542 23.06 33.65 -38.85
C ILE A 542 23.72 34.14 -40.14
N PRO A 543 23.14 35.11 -40.88
CA PRO A 543 23.79 35.75 -42.02
C PRO A 543 25.13 36.39 -41.62
N GLU A 544 26.17 36.24 -42.45
CA GLU A 544 27.57 36.61 -42.12
C GLU A 544 27.74 38.05 -41.60
N GLU A 545 26.91 39.00 -42.03
CA GLU A 545 26.96 40.41 -41.63
C GLU A 545 26.60 40.66 -40.15
N PHE A 546 25.96 39.69 -39.47
CA PHE A 546 25.48 39.82 -38.09
C PHE A 546 26.16 38.89 -37.09
N HIS A 547 27.27 38.25 -37.48
CA HIS A 547 28.00 37.31 -36.63
C HIS A 547 28.48 37.93 -35.29
N PHE A 548 28.67 39.25 -35.22
CA PHE A 548 29.07 39.95 -33.98
C PHE A 548 27.98 40.02 -32.91
N LEU A 549 26.73 39.62 -33.23
CA LEU A 549 25.60 39.57 -32.29
C LEU A 549 25.35 38.17 -31.71
N SER A 550 26.14 37.15 -32.09
CA SER A 550 25.99 35.77 -31.62
C SER A 550 25.94 35.65 -30.10
N ASP A 551 26.68 36.51 -29.40
CA ASP A 551 26.85 36.45 -27.95
C ASP A 551 25.70 37.13 -27.18
N LYS A 552 24.73 37.73 -27.89
CA LYS A 552 23.59 38.45 -27.30
C LYS A 552 22.22 37.89 -27.67
N ILE A 553 22.15 36.85 -28.50
CA ILE A 553 20.88 36.24 -28.91
C ILE A 553 20.64 34.99 -28.07
N THR A 554 19.52 34.93 -27.38
CA THR A 554 19.00 33.69 -26.79
C THR A 554 17.93 33.16 -27.73
N LEU A 555 18.20 32.01 -28.37
CA LEU A 555 17.20 31.27 -29.11
C LEU A 555 16.22 30.66 -28.10
N GLN A 556 14.94 30.96 -28.25
CA GLN A 556 13.88 30.38 -27.44
C GLN A 556 13.22 29.31 -28.31
N ASP A 557 13.44 28.04 -27.95
CA ASP A 557 12.78 26.91 -28.61
C ASP A 557 11.30 26.88 -28.16
N ASP A 558 10.37 26.86 -29.12
CA ASP A 558 8.92 26.70 -28.90
C ASP A 558 8.55 25.30 -28.40
#